data_AF-A0A917QPQ9-F1
#
_entry.id   AF-A0A917QPQ9-F1
#
_cell.length_a   1.000
_cell.length_b   1.000
_cell.length_c   1.000
_cell.angle_alpha   90.00
_cell.angle_beta   90.00
_cell.angle_gamma   90.00
#
_symmetry.space_group_name_H-M   'P 1'
#
loop_
_entity.id
_entity.type
_entity.pdbx_description
1 polymer ?
#
loop_
_entity_poly.entity_id
_entity_poly.type
_entity_poly.pdbx_seq_one_letter_code
_entity_poly.pdbx_strand_id
1 'polypeptide(L)'
;MGELGHSCWDIHPTTPPSPTVTRRRCPHVTTWTGHAETLADTTALAAQAEHLTGRCRATGLDPRTYAGIIAATIALGAYPVNATGTPWPQDRDLIEGICDLLDDIADRWHDYIRLRHAAATERARARAHLNATSNPHDKEYLQAVVADCTTALDVLAPLAGRLRAASARLNDTPEQLGETYAAVYDLVARGGQMPRNGRWITGEDPSC
;
A
#
# COMPACT_ATOMS: atom_id res chain seq x y z
N MET A 1 93.96 -4.30 5.90
CA MET A 1 93.25 -5.41 6.57
C MET A 1 92.11 -4.79 7.36
N GLY A 2 90.89 -4.90 6.83
CA GLY A 2 89.70 -4.29 7.38
C GLY A 2 88.49 -4.86 6.63
N GLU A 3 87.63 -5.52 7.40
CA GLU A 3 86.45 -6.31 7.07
C GLU A 3 85.51 -5.69 6.01
N LEU A 4 85.06 -6.51 5.05
CA LEU A 4 83.81 -6.27 4.33
C LEU A 4 82.86 -7.43 4.64
N GLY A 5 82.02 -7.18 5.65
CA GLY A 5 80.93 -8.04 6.06
C GLY A 5 79.91 -8.22 4.93
N HIS A 6 79.59 -9.48 4.67
CA HIS A 6 78.41 -9.88 3.93
C HIS A 6 77.16 -9.59 4.77
N SER A 7 76.27 -8.70 4.31
CA SER A 7 74.87 -8.71 4.75
C SER A 7 73.97 -9.01 3.56
N CYS A 8 73.42 -10.22 3.60
CA CYS A 8 72.33 -10.71 2.78
C CYS A 8 71.13 -9.75 2.93
N TRP A 9 70.73 -9.10 1.84
CA TRP A 9 69.47 -8.36 1.79
C TRP A 9 68.36 -9.36 1.43
N ASP A 10 67.53 -9.71 2.41
CA ASP A 10 66.30 -10.46 2.20
C ASP A 10 65.30 -9.56 1.43
N ILE A 11 65.15 -9.83 0.14
CA ILE A 11 64.11 -9.23 -0.70
C ILE A 11 62.82 -10.03 -0.47
N HIS A 12 61.97 -9.55 0.43
CA HIS A 12 60.58 -10.00 0.48
C HIS A 12 59.83 -9.46 -0.76
N PRO A 13 59.15 -10.33 -1.55
CA PRO A 13 58.29 -9.84 -2.63
C PRO A 13 57.04 -9.19 -2.02
N THR A 14 56.98 -7.87 -2.06
CA THR A 14 55.75 -7.11 -1.79
C THR A 14 54.76 -7.36 -2.92
N THR A 15 53.79 -8.23 -2.68
CA THR A 15 52.61 -8.41 -3.53
C THR A 15 51.86 -7.06 -3.65
N PRO A 16 51.59 -6.55 -4.85
CA PRO A 16 50.78 -5.34 -4.99
C PRO A 16 49.34 -5.63 -4.50
N PRO A 17 48.69 -4.69 -3.80
CA PRO A 17 47.30 -4.86 -3.42
C PRO A 17 46.44 -5.02 -4.68
N SER A 18 45.64 -6.08 -4.71
CA SER A 18 44.67 -6.32 -5.79
C SER A 18 43.75 -5.11 -5.93
N PRO A 19 43.45 -4.64 -7.15
CA PRO A 19 42.49 -3.56 -7.33
C PRO A 19 41.15 -4.03 -6.76
N THR A 20 40.71 -3.39 -5.69
CA THR A 20 39.37 -3.58 -5.16
C THR A 20 38.41 -3.10 -6.24
N VAL A 21 37.87 -4.04 -7.00
CA VAL A 21 36.77 -3.80 -7.94
C VAL A 21 35.59 -3.38 -7.08
N THR A 22 35.48 -2.08 -6.83
CA THR A 22 34.28 -1.46 -6.31
C THR A 22 33.23 -1.68 -7.40
N ARG A 23 32.42 -2.72 -7.24
CA ARG A 23 31.19 -2.88 -8.00
C ARG A 23 30.37 -1.63 -7.74
N ARG A 24 30.50 -0.63 -8.62
CA ARG A 24 29.52 0.44 -8.74
C ARG A 24 28.20 -0.28 -8.95
N ARG A 25 27.33 -0.30 -7.93
CA ARG A 25 25.92 -0.59 -8.13
C ARG A 25 25.48 0.38 -9.21
N CYS A 26 25.14 -0.12 -10.40
CA CYS A 26 24.39 0.66 -11.35
C CYS A 26 23.17 1.20 -10.59
N PRO A 27 22.88 2.50 -10.65
CA PRO A 27 21.62 3.00 -10.12
C PRO A 27 20.52 2.16 -10.77
N HIS A 28 19.64 1.56 -9.96
CA HIS A 28 18.48 0.85 -10.47
C HIS A 28 17.76 1.82 -11.41
N VAL A 29 17.88 1.60 -12.72
CA VAL A 29 17.09 2.34 -13.70
C VAL A 29 15.65 1.96 -13.37
N THR A 30 14.93 2.89 -12.77
CA THR A 30 13.58 2.62 -12.29
C THR A 30 12.69 2.45 -13.51
N THR A 31 12.19 1.24 -13.73
CA THR A 31 11.34 0.89 -14.87
C THR A 31 9.90 1.30 -14.60
N TRP A 32 9.10 1.47 -15.65
CA TRP A 32 7.66 1.69 -15.50
C TRP A 32 7.01 0.53 -14.75
N THR A 33 7.45 -0.70 -15.01
CA THR A 33 6.97 -1.89 -14.29
C THR A 33 7.28 -1.79 -12.80
N GLY A 34 8.50 -1.39 -12.40
CA GLY A 34 8.85 -1.26 -10.98
C GLY A 34 8.05 -0.18 -10.25
N HIS A 35 7.76 0.94 -10.92
CA HIS A 35 6.84 1.96 -10.38
C HIS A 35 5.41 1.42 -10.24
N ALA A 36 4.93 0.67 -11.22
CA ALA A 36 3.61 0.06 -11.19
C ALA A 36 3.46 -0.98 -10.08
N GLU A 37 4.46 -1.85 -9.89
CA GLU A 37 4.49 -2.84 -8.81
C GLU A 37 4.45 -2.18 -7.45
N THR A 38 5.30 -1.16 -7.23
CA THR A 38 5.33 -0.38 -5.99
C THR A 38 3.97 0.24 -5.68
N LEU A 39 3.30 0.80 -6.70
CA LEU A 39 2.01 1.44 -6.52
C LEU A 39 0.86 0.43 -6.35
N ALA A 40 0.94 -0.72 -7.01
CA ALA A 40 -0.04 -1.80 -6.94
C ALA A 40 0.02 -2.59 -5.63
N ASP A 41 1.10 -2.43 -4.86
CA ASP A 41 1.19 -2.93 -3.50
C ASP A 41 0.24 -2.16 -2.57
N THR A 42 -0.85 -2.83 -2.19
CA THR A 42 -1.87 -2.31 -1.28
C THR A 42 -1.68 -2.78 0.16
N THR A 43 -0.55 -3.41 0.50
CA THR A 43 -0.33 -4.04 1.82
C THR A 43 -0.52 -3.05 2.97
N ALA A 44 -0.03 -1.82 2.85
CA ALA A 44 -0.20 -0.80 3.88
C ALA A 44 -1.68 -0.41 4.09
N LEU A 45 -2.41 -0.15 3.00
CA LEU A 45 -3.85 0.16 3.04
C LEU A 45 -4.65 -1.02 3.61
N ALA A 46 -4.31 -2.24 3.20
CA ALA A 46 -4.96 -3.45 3.68
C ALA A 46 -4.73 -3.65 5.18
N ALA A 47 -3.51 -3.39 5.68
CA ALA A 47 -3.17 -3.45 7.10
C ALA A 47 -3.92 -2.39 7.92
N GLN A 48 -4.08 -1.18 7.39
CA GLN A 48 -4.87 -0.11 8.04
C GLN A 48 -6.36 -0.48 8.10
N ALA A 49 -6.94 -0.97 7.01
CA ALA A 49 -8.32 -1.46 6.99
C ALA A 49 -8.53 -2.66 7.93
N GLU A 50 -7.55 -3.57 7.99
CA GLU A 50 -7.53 -4.68 8.94
C GLU A 50 -7.51 -4.15 10.37
N HIS A 51 -6.67 -3.16 10.67
CA HIS A 51 -6.62 -2.52 11.98
C HIS A 51 -7.97 -1.92 12.39
N LEU A 52 -8.66 -1.18 11.51
CA LEU A 52 -10.01 -0.67 11.77
C LEU A 52 -10.98 -1.82 12.13
N THR A 53 -10.94 -2.91 11.37
CA THR A 53 -11.76 -4.10 11.63
C THR A 53 -11.48 -4.71 13.01
N GLY A 54 -10.20 -4.81 13.40
CA GLY A 54 -9.78 -5.36 14.69
C GLY A 54 -10.28 -4.51 15.86
N ARG A 55 -10.23 -3.18 15.72
CA ARG A 55 -10.74 -2.25 16.73
C ARG A 55 -12.27 -2.27 16.84
N CYS A 56 -12.99 -2.37 15.71
CA CYS A 56 -14.46 -2.54 15.72
C CYS A 56 -14.85 -3.81 16.48
N ARG A 57 -14.17 -4.93 16.19
CA ARG A 57 -14.35 -6.20 16.90
C ARG A 57 -14.05 -6.08 18.39
N ALA A 58 -12.92 -5.44 18.76
CA ALA A 58 -12.53 -5.24 20.15
C ALA A 58 -13.53 -4.37 20.93
N THR A 59 -14.17 -3.42 20.24
CA THR A 59 -15.23 -2.58 20.80
C THR A 59 -16.54 -3.35 21.05
N GLY A 60 -16.67 -4.56 20.47
CA GLY A 60 -17.85 -5.39 20.60
C GLY A 60 -18.99 -5.01 19.66
N LEU A 61 -18.69 -4.27 18.58
CA LEU A 61 -19.66 -3.98 17.52
C LEU A 61 -20.12 -5.29 16.86
N ASP A 62 -21.38 -5.32 16.41
CA ASP A 62 -21.87 -6.44 15.62
C ASP A 62 -21.21 -6.41 14.22
N PRO A 63 -20.62 -7.53 13.72
CA PRO A 63 -19.96 -7.58 12.41
C PRO A 63 -20.79 -7.05 11.24
N ARG A 64 -22.12 -7.04 11.34
CA ARG A 64 -23.01 -6.50 10.31
C ARG A 64 -22.93 -4.97 10.22
N THR A 65 -22.63 -4.28 11.32
CA THR A 65 -22.65 -2.81 11.39
C THR A 65 -21.39 -2.19 10.79
N TYR A 66 -20.30 -2.96 10.73
CA TYR A 66 -19.05 -2.58 10.09
C TYR A 66 -18.67 -3.53 8.94
N ALA A 67 -19.66 -4.17 8.32
CA ALA A 67 -19.45 -5.09 7.20
C ALA A 67 -18.78 -4.39 6.00
N GLY A 68 -19.05 -3.09 5.81
CA GLY A 68 -18.33 -2.25 4.84
C GLY A 68 -16.81 -2.24 5.06
N ILE A 69 -16.36 -2.08 6.31
CA ILE A 69 -14.93 -2.10 6.65
C ILE A 69 -14.32 -3.46 6.35
N ILE A 70 -14.97 -4.57 6.74
CA ILE A 70 -14.51 -5.94 6.43
C ILE A 70 -14.38 -6.13 4.92
N ALA A 71 -15.39 -5.71 4.16
CA ALA A 71 -15.40 -5.84 2.71
C ALA A 71 -14.30 -4.98 2.06
N ALA A 72 -14.00 -3.79 2.60
CA ALA A 72 -12.90 -2.96 2.15
C ALA A 72 -11.53 -3.63 2.41
N THR A 73 -11.33 -4.22 3.59
CA THR A 73 -10.13 -5.00 3.93
C THR A 73 -9.87 -6.12 2.92
N ILE A 74 -10.92 -6.88 2.58
CA ILE A 74 -10.84 -7.96 1.59
C ILE A 74 -10.55 -7.40 0.19
N ALA A 75 -11.21 -6.32 -0.21
CA ALA A 75 -10.98 -5.67 -1.51
C ALA A 75 -9.53 -5.17 -1.67
N LEU A 76 -8.90 -4.73 -0.58
CA LEU A 76 -7.49 -4.32 -0.55
C LEU A 76 -6.51 -5.50 -0.51
N GLY A 77 -7.00 -6.73 -0.36
CA GLY A 77 -6.21 -7.95 -0.46
C GLY A 77 -5.84 -8.61 0.88
N ALA A 78 -6.35 -8.13 2.01
CA ALA A 78 -6.15 -8.78 3.30
C ALA A 78 -7.24 -9.86 3.52
N TYR A 79 -6.86 -11.12 3.32
CA TYR A 79 -7.68 -12.29 3.65
C TYR A 79 -6.81 -13.47 4.11
N PRO A 80 -7.19 -14.19 5.19
CA PRO A 80 -8.34 -13.96 6.08
C PRO A 80 -8.17 -12.71 6.96
N VAL A 81 -9.28 -12.12 7.40
CA VAL A 81 -9.28 -10.91 8.25
C VAL A 81 -9.14 -11.30 9.73
N ASN A 82 -7.91 -11.30 10.23
CA ASN A 82 -7.54 -11.81 11.56
C ASN A 82 -7.13 -10.71 12.54
N ALA A 83 -7.52 -9.48 12.26
CA ALA A 83 -7.25 -8.31 13.07
C ALA A 83 -7.60 -8.48 14.56
N THR A 84 -6.68 -8.05 15.41
CA THR A 84 -6.93 -7.69 16.81
C THR A 84 -6.62 -6.21 16.99
N GLY A 85 -7.17 -5.60 18.04
CA GLY A 85 -6.97 -4.18 18.30
C GLY A 85 -7.45 -3.78 19.68
N THR A 86 -7.17 -2.53 20.04
CA THR A 86 -7.78 -1.89 21.19
C THR A 86 -9.15 -1.33 20.81
N PRO A 87 -10.14 -1.36 21.72
CA PRO A 87 -11.43 -0.72 21.47
C PRO A 87 -11.29 0.75 21.03
N TRP A 88 -12.26 1.23 20.28
CA TRP A 88 -12.41 2.65 20.00
C TRP A 88 -12.81 3.38 21.29
N PRO A 89 -12.17 4.51 21.64
CA PRO A 89 -12.56 5.31 22.79
C PRO A 89 -13.87 6.07 22.57
N GLN A 90 -14.08 6.58 21.35
CA GLN A 90 -15.27 7.34 20.93
C GLN A 90 -15.67 7.01 19.49
N ASP A 91 -16.96 7.16 19.15
CA ASP A 91 -17.44 7.01 17.76
C ASP A 91 -16.70 7.93 16.79
N ARG A 92 -16.36 9.14 17.27
CA ARG A 92 -15.57 10.10 16.51
C ARG A 92 -14.24 9.51 16.04
N ASP A 93 -13.55 8.75 16.89
CA ASP A 93 -12.26 8.16 16.56
C ASP A 93 -12.40 7.08 15.47
N LEU A 94 -13.50 6.32 15.48
CA LEU A 94 -13.82 5.37 14.42
C LEU A 94 -14.07 6.09 13.09
N ILE A 95 -14.88 7.14 13.10
CA ILE A 95 -15.17 7.94 11.91
C ILE A 95 -13.90 8.58 11.36
N GLU A 96 -13.05 9.14 12.22
CA GLU A 96 -11.75 9.70 11.85
C GLU A 96 -10.87 8.64 11.18
N GLY A 97 -10.76 7.44 11.76
CA GLY A 97 -10.00 6.34 11.16
C GLY A 97 -10.56 5.86 9.80
N ILE A 98 -11.87 5.94 9.58
CA ILE A 98 -12.49 5.67 8.26
C ILE A 98 -12.13 6.78 7.27
N CYS A 99 -12.21 8.05 7.69
CA CYS A 99 -11.84 9.20 6.87
C CYS A 99 -10.37 9.15 6.46
N ASP A 100 -9.46 8.88 7.40
CA ASP A 100 -8.02 8.75 7.12
C ASP A 100 -7.75 7.67 6.06
N LEU A 101 -8.39 6.50 6.19
CA LEU A 101 -8.24 5.43 5.20
C LEU A 101 -8.85 5.81 3.84
N LEU A 102 -9.96 6.55 3.81
CA LEU A 102 -10.55 7.06 2.57
C LEU A 102 -9.63 8.06 1.88
N ASP A 103 -8.99 8.95 2.64
CA ASP A 103 -8.01 9.91 2.13
C ASP A 103 -6.77 9.19 1.57
N ASP A 104 -6.23 8.20 2.28
CA ASP A 104 -5.11 7.39 1.80
C ASP A 104 -5.46 6.62 0.50
N ILE A 105 -6.70 6.11 0.38
CA ILE A 105 -7.21 5.49 -0.85
C ILE A 105 -7.34 6.53 -1.97
N ALA A 106 -7.80 7.75 -1.66
CA ALA A 106 -7.94 8.83 -2.63
C ALA A 106 -6.57 9.29 -3.16
N ASP A 107 -5.58 9.45 -2.28
CA ASP A 107 -4.19 9.75 -2.67
C ASP A 107 -3.62 8.65 -3.56
N ARG A 108 -3.83 7.39 -3.16
CA ARG A 108 -3.41 6.25 -3.99
C ARG A 108 -4.10 6.24 -5.36
N TRP A 109 -5.37 6.65 -5.42
CA TRP A 109 -6.12 6.76 -6.66
C TRP A 109 -5.56 7.86 -7.58
N HIS A 110 -5.17 9.02 -7.02
CA HIS A 110 -4.53 10.10 -7.77
C HIS A 110 -3.17 9.66 -8.34
N ASP A 111 -2.35 8.99 -7.53
CA ASP A 111 -1.08 8.42 -7.98
C ASP A 111 -1.29 7.40 -9.12
N TYR A 112 -2.31 6.53 -8.99
CA TYR A 112 -2.68 5.57 -10.02
C TYR A 112 -3.03 6.24 -11.35
N ILE A 113 -3.89 7.26 -11.34
CA ILE A 113 -4.27 8.00 -12.54
C ILE A 113 -3.02 8.60 -13.19
N ARG A 114 -2.17 9.26 -12.39
CA ARG A 114 -0.95 9.91 -12.87
C ARG A 114 -0.02 8.92 -13.55
N LEU A 115 0.30 7.80 -12.89
CA LEU A 115 1.21 6.80 -13.41
C LEU A 115 0.66 6.10 -14.65
N ARG A 116 -0.64 5.74 -14.64
CA ARG A 116 -1.31 5.12 -15.80
C ARG A 116 -1.27 6.03 -17.02
N HIS A 117 -1.57 7.31 -16.86
CA HIS A 117 -1.52 8.28 -17.96
C HIS A 117 -0.10 8.47 -18.49
N ALA A 118 0.88 8.58 -17.59
CA ALA A 118 2.28 8.73 -17.97
C ALA A 118 2.80 7.52 -18.76
N ALA A 119 2.55 6.29 -18.27
CA ALA A 119 2.95 5.06 -18.95
C ALA A 119 2.23 4.88 -20.31
N ALA A 120 0.94 5.22 -20.39
CA ALA A 120 0.20 5.15 -21.65
C ALA A 120 0.72 6.15 -22.69
N THR A 121 1.07 7.36 -22.25
CA THR A 121 1.64 8.41 -23.10
C THR A 121 3.02 8.00 -23.61
N GLU A 122 3.89 7.50 -22.72
CA GLU A 122 5.23 7.07 -23.12
C GLU A 122 5.17 5.88 -24.07
N ARG A 123 4.27 4.91 -23.82
CA ARG A 123 4.02 3.81 -24.76
C ARG A 123 3.59 4.30 -26.14
N ALA A 124 2.69 5.28 -26.20
CA ALA A 124 2.22 5.85 -27.46
C ALA A 124 3.36 6.57 -28.21
N ARG A 125 4.16 7.36 -27.49
CA ARG A 125 5.34 8.05 -28.02
C ARG A 125 6.38 7.07 -28.55
N ALA A 126 6.73 6.05 -27.77
CA ALA A 126 7.70 5.03 -28.16
C ALA A 126 7.24 4.26 -29.40
N ARG A 127 5.95 3.92 -29.50
CA ARG A 127 5.37 3.30 -30.72
C ARG A 127 5.46 4.20 -31.94
N ALA A 128 5.14 5.49 -31.80
CA ALA A 128 5.25 6.44 -32.90
C ALA A 128 6.70 6.56 -33.40
N HIS A 129 7.67 6.61 -32.47
CA HIS A 129 9.08 6.70 -32.83
C HIS A 129 9.62 5.40 -33.44
N LEU A 130 9.18 4.24 -32.94
CA LEU A 130 9.53 2.92 -33.47
C LEU A 130 9.12 2.78 -34.94
N ASN A 131 7.97 3.34 -35.32
CA ASN A 131 7.49 3.35 -36.70
C ASN A 131 8.28 4.30 -37.62
N ALA A 132 8.89 5.34 -37.05
CA ALA A 132 9.61 6.37 -37.80
C ALA A 132 11.12 6.07 -37.93
N THR A 133 11.71 5.35 -36.97
CA THR A 133 13.15 5.08 -36.97
C THR A 133 13.54 3.93 -37.89
N SER A 134 14.69 4.08 -38.56
CA SER A 134 15.32 3.02 -39.35
C SER A 134 16.54 2.40 -38.66
N ASN A 135 17.02 3.01 -37.57
CA ASN A 135 18.19 2.53 -36.83
C ASN A 135 17.86 1.27 -36.00
N PRO A 136 18.54 0.14 -36.21
CA PRO A 136 18.26 -1.10 -35.48
C PRO A 136 18.40 -0.99 -33.95
N HIS A 137 19.39 -0.23 -33.45
CA HIS A 137 19.58 -0.08 -32.01
C HIS A 137 18.46 0.74 -31.36
N ASP A 138 17.99 1.80 -32.04
CA ASP A 138 16.86 2.59 -31.56
C ASP A 138 15.58 1.75 -31.56
N LYS A 139 15.39 0.87 -32.55
CA LYS A 139 14.24 -0.05 -32.59
C LYS A 139 14.22 -0.98 -31.38
N GLU A 140 15.34 -1.62 -31.07
CA GLU A 140 15.46 -2.54 -29.94
C GLU A 140 15.14 -1.84 -28.61
N TYR A 141 15.73 -0.65 -28.40
CA TYR A 141 15.47 0.16 -27.22
C TYR A 141 13.97 0.54 -27.10
N LEU A 142 13.36 1.05 -28.18
CA LEU A 142 11.96 1.47 -28.16
C LEU A 142 11.00 0.28 -27.96
N GLN A 143 11.33 -0.89 -28.52
CA GLN A 143 10.58 -2.13 -28.27
C GLN A 143 10.62 -2.49 -26.78
N ALA A 144 11.77 -2.38 -26.12
CA ALA A 144 11.89 -2.60 -24.68
C ALA A 144 11.05 -1.60 -23.86
N VAL A 145 11.05 -0.31 -24.24
CA VAL A 145 10.21 0.72 -23.59
C VAL A 145 8.71 0.40 -23.76
N VAL A 146 8.28 0.01 -24.96
CA VAL A 146 6.88 -0.37 -25.23
C VAL A 146 6.47 -1.58 -24.40
N ALA A 147 7.35 -2.59 -24.28
CA ALA A 147 7.11 -3.76 -23.46
C ALA A 147 6.98 -3.39 -21.98
N ASP A 148 7.94 -2.62 -21.44
CA ASP A 148 7.92 -2.18 -20.04
C ASP A 148 6.66 -1.36 -19.69
N CYS A 149 6.28 -0.40 -20.53
CA CYS A 149 5.04 0.36 -20.32
C CYS A 149 3.78 -0.52 -20.41
N THR A 150 3.81 -1.57 -21.25
CA THR A 150 2.68 -2.49 -21.38
C THR A 150 2.53 -3.33 -20.11
N THR A 151 3.62 -3.93 -19.64
CA THR A 151 3.67 -4.67 -18.38
C THR A 151 3.21 -3.80 -17.21
N ALA A 152 3.68 -2.55 -17.13
CA ALA A 152 3.25 -1.60 -16.11
C ALA A 152 1.73 -1.36 -16.11
N LEU A 153 1.14 -1.16 -17.29
CA LEU A 153 -0.31 -0.96 -17.42
C LEU A 153 -1.11 -2.21 -17.03
N ASP A 154 -0.58 -3.41 -17.30
CA ASP A 154 -1.19 -4.67 -16.91
C ASP A 154 -1.15 -4.87 -15.38
N VAL A 155 -0.02 -4.56 -14.73
CA VAL A 155 0.11 -4.55 -13.26
C VAL A 155 -0.86 -3.56 -12.61
N LEU A 156 -1.05 -2.38 -13.21
CA LEU A 156 -1.96 -1.35 -12.72
C LEU A 156 -3.45 -1.70 -12.95
N ALA A 157 -3.79 -2.55 -13.92
CA ALA A 157 -5.17 -2.85 -14.29
C ALA A 157 -6.06 -3.29 -13.10
N PRO A 158 -5.67 -4.26 -12.25
CA PRO A 158 -6.50 -4.68 -11.11
C PRO A 158 -6.56 -3.66 -9.98
N LEU A 159 -5.57 -2.76 -9.85
CA LEU A 159 -5.51 -1.79 -8.74
C LEU A 159 -6.76 -0.89 -8.71
N ALA A 160 -7.21 -0.40 -9.85
CA ALA A 160 -8.39 0.47 -9.90
C ALA A 160 -9.67 -0.20 -9.38
N GLY A 161 -9.86 -1.49 -9.67
CA GLY A 161 -11.00 -2.25 -9.18
C GLY A 161 -10.97 -2.36 -7.66
N ARG A 162 -9.81 -2.68 -7.09
CA ARG A 162 -9.60 -2.80 -5.64
C ARG A 162 -9.85 -1.49 -4.91
N LEU A 163 -9.27 -0.38 -5.38
CA LEU A 163 -9.44 0.94 -4.75
C LEU A 163 -10.90 1.42 -4.79
N ARG A 164 -11.58 1.28 -5.94
CA ARG A 164 -13.01 1.66 -6.05
C ARG A 164 -13.89 0.80 -5.16
N ALA A 165 -13.65 -0.51 -5.14
CA ALA A 165 -14.39 -1.42 -4.29
C ALA A 165 -14.20 -1.06 -2.81
N ALA A 166 -12.96 -0.82 -2.37
CA ALA A 166 -12.68 -0.42 -1.00
C ALA A 166 -13.35 0.91 -0.63
N SER A 167 -13.20 1.94 -1.47
CA SER A 167 -13.82 3.25 -1.25
C SER A 167 -15.34 3.18 -1.18
N ALA A 168 -15.99 2.46 -2.10
CA ALA A 168 -17.44 2.29 -2.07
C ALA A 168 -17.91 1.64 -0.76
N ARG A 169 -17.24 0.58 -0.32
CA ARG A 169 -17.59 -0.12 0.93
C ARG A 169 -17.40 0.74 2.18
N LEU A 170 -16.36 1.58 2.20
CA LEU A 170 -16.13 2.51 3.31
C LEU A 170 -17.17 3.64 3.32
N ASN A 171 -17.54 4.18 2.15
CA ASN A 171 -18.57 5.22 2.05
C ASN A 171 -19.97 4.72 2.47
N ASP A 172 -20.26 3.44 2.31
CA ASP A 172 -21.53 2.83 2.78
C ASP A 172 -21.55 2.60 4.31
N THR A 173 -20.39 2.65 4.98
CA THR A 173 -20.27 2.28 6.40
C THR A 173 -21.00 3.23 7.36
N PRO A 174 -20.93 4.58 7.21
CA PRO A 174 -21.66 5.50 8.08
C PRO A 174 -23.18 5.28 8.08
N GLU A 175 -23.76 4.97 6.93
CA GLU A 175 -25.20 4.67 6.82
C GLU A 175 -25.56 3.39 7.59
N GLN A 176 -24.78 2.32 7.42
CA GLN A 176 -24.97 1.05 8.14
C GLN A 176 -24.84 1.21 9.67
N LEU A 177 -23.88 2.04 10.11
CA LEU A 177 -23.73 2.40 11.52
C LEU A 177 -24.95 3.20 12.02
N GLY A 178 -25.40 4.18 11.24
CA GLY A 178 -26.55 5.03 11.56
C GLY A 178 -27.87 4.25 11.68
N GLU A 179 -28.16 3.34 10.75
CA GLU A 179 -29.33 2.45 10.79
C GLU A 179 -29.35 1.60 12.06
N THR A 180 -28.18 1.10 12.45
CA THR A 180 -28.02 0.31 13.68
C THR A 180 -28.33 1.16 14.90
N TYR A 181 -27.80 2.38 14.96
CA TYR A 181 -28.08 3.31 16.06
C TYR A 181 -29.56 3.69 16.13
N ALA A 182 -30.19 3.99 15.00
CA ALA A 182 -31.61 4.32 14.93
C ALA A 182 -32.50 3.17 15.46
N ALA A 183 -32.23 1.93 15.06
CA ALA A 183 -32.96 0.76 15.55
C ALA A 183 -32.83 0.57 17.07
N VAL A 184 -31.66 0.88 17.64
CA VAL A 184 -31.42 0.83 19.08
C VAL A 184 -32.14 1.97 19.81
N TYR A 185 -32.10 3.20 19.29
CA TYR A 185 -32.85 4.31 19.87
C TYR A 185 -34.36 4.04 19.85
N ASP A 186 -34.89 3.50 18.76
CA ASP A 186 -36.31 3.12 18.67
C ASP A 186 -36.68 2.02 19.67
N LEU A 187 -35.77 1.08 19.95
CA LEU A 187 -35.98 0.05 20.97
C LEU A 187 -36.06 0.67 22.37
N VAL A 188 -35.11 1.54 22.72
CA VAL A 188 -35.05 2.20 24.02
C VAL A 188 -36.24 3.15 24.20
N ALA A 189 -36.59 3.93 23.18
CA ALA A 189 -37.72 4.85 23.19
C ALA A 189 -39.07 4.12 23.41
N ARG A 190 -39.17 2.84 22.99
CA ARG A 190 -40.33 1.97 23.23
C ARG A 190 -40.29 1.25 24.59
N GLY A 191 -39.36 1.60 25.47
CA GLY A 191 -39.20 0.98 26.79
C GLY A 191 -38.54 -0.39 26.76
N GLY A 192 -37.93 -0.77 25.63
CA GLY A 192 -37.15 -2.00 25.51
C GLY A 192 -35.82 -1.90 26.26
N GLN A 193 -35.36 -3.01 26.81
CA GLN A 193 -34.00 -3.13 27.34
C GLN A 193 -33.01 -3.46 26.24
N MET A 194 -31.79 -2.94 26.37
CA MET A 194 -30.72 -3.15 25.41
C MET A 194 -30.36 -4.65 25.33
N PRO A 195 -30.24 -5.25 24.13
CA PRO A 195 -30.00 -6.70 23.99
C PRO A 195 -28.62 -7.18 24.47
N ARG A 196 -27.65 -6.27 24.56
CA ARG A 196 -26.31 -6.49 25.14
C ARG A 196 -25.90 -5.25 25.92
N ASN A 197 -25.12 -5.43 26.98
CA ASN A 197 -24.31 -4.36 27.57
C ASN A 197 -23.17 -4.01 26.60
N GLY A 198 -23.51 -3.51 25.41
CA GLY A 198 -22.55 -2.78 24.60
C GLY A 198 -22.21 -1.55 25.41
N ARG A 199 -20.96 -1.44 25.86
CA ARG A 199 -20.45 -0.13 26.27
C ARG A 199 -20.61 0.72 25.02
N TRP A 200 -21.52 1.68 25.08
CA TRP A 200 -21.56 2.72 24.07
C TRP A 200 -20.15 3.26 23.94
N ILE A 201 -19.75 3.58 22.72
CA ILE A 201 -18.61 4.47 22.50
C ILE A 201 -19.05 5.93 22.73
N THR A 202 -20.06 6.16 23.57
CA THR A 202 -20.40 7.46 24.11
C THR A 202 -19.39 7.70 25.21
N GLY A 203 -18.57 8.74 25.08
CA GLY A 203 -17.49 9.09 26.00
C GLY A 203 -17.93 9.51 27.41
N GLU A 204 -18.77 8.71 28.06
CA GLU A 204 -19.07 8.80 29.49
C GLU A 204 -18.23 7.75 30.23
N ASP A 205 -17.43 8.27 31.17
CA ASP A 205 -16.51 7.51 31.99
C ASP A 205 -17.27 6.47 32.85
N PRO A 206 -16.73 5.27 33.12
CA PRO A 206 -17.35 4.27 33.99
C PRO A 206 -17.28 4.61 35.49
N SER A 207 -17.00 5.86 35.82
CA SER A 207 -16.84 6.33 37.19
C SER A 207 -17.64 7.61 37.40
N CYS A 208 -18.96 7.46 37.51
CA CYS A 208 -19.84 8.27 38.35
C CYS A 208 -20.98 7.36 38.85
#